data_AF-A0A960P424-F1
#
_entry.id   AF-A0A960P424-F1
#
_cell.length_a   1.000
_cell.length_b   1.000
_cell.length_c   1.000
_cell.angle_alpha   90.00
_cell.angle_beta   90.00
_cell.angle_gamma   90.00
#
_symmetry.space_group_name_H-M   'P 1'
#
loop_
_entity.id
_entity.type
_entity.pdbx_description
1 polymer ?
#
loop_
_entity_poly.entity_id
_entity_poly.type
_entity_poly.pdbx_seq_one_letter_code
_entity_poly.pdbx_strand_id
1 'polypeptide(L)'
;MSQDTTLETEGEEPLPPVATVNITYTGPVAPHWDISSPDGDPELIDAFRTRVMARLMLLPPHDPQFRRNRDRVNRDAEGERIEVIWDTGMEDSTPPPRAG
;
A
#
# COMPACT_ATOMS: atom_id res chain seq x y z
N MET A 1 -47.29 -6.28 19.78
CA MET A 1 -46.26 -7.32 19.58
C MET A 1 -45.66 -7.11 18.19
N SER A 2 -44.74 -6.16 18.07
CA SER A 2 -43.95 -5.99 16.85
C SER A 2 -42.55 -5.63 17.32
N GLN A 3 -41.70 -6.66 17.43
CA GLN A 3 -40.27 -6.44 17.60
C GLN A 3 -39.69 -6.33 16.20
N ASP A 4 -39.33 -5.11 15.83
CA ASP A 4 -38.47 -4.84 14.69
C ASP A 4 -37.05 -5.23 15.12
N THR A 5 -36.66 -6.46 14.81
CA THR A 5 -35.28 -6.92 14.98
C THR A 5 -34.45 -6.26 13.89
N THR A 6 -33.99 -5.04 14.17
CA THR A 6 -32.88 -4.42 13.46
C THR A 6 -31.64 -5.28 13.78
N LEU A 7 -31.17 -6.02 12.77
CA LEU A 7 -29.90 -6.74 12.83
C LEU A 7 -28.78 -5.69 12.89
N GLU A 8 -28.37 -5.35 14.11
CA GLU A 8 -27.13 -4.63 14.35
C GLU A 8 -26.00 -5.49 13.80
N THR A 9 -25.43 -5.04 12.68
CA THR A 9 -24.23 -5.66 12.12
C THR A 9 -23.10 -5.33 13.10
N GLU A 10 -22.79 -6.26 14.01
CA GLU A 10 -21.63 -6.18 14.88
C GLU A 10 -20.39 -5.92 14.01
N GLY A 11 -19.76 -4.76 14.22
CA GLY A 11 -18.55 -4.38 13.52
C GLY A 11 -17.43 -5.31 13.90
N GLU A 12 -17.07 -6.22 13.00
CA GLU A 12 -15.84 -7.01 13.08
C GLU A 12 -14.67 -6.03 13.17
N GLU A 13 -14.00 -5.96 14.33
CA GLU A 13 -12.75 -5.22 14.42
C GLU A 13 -11.75 -5.83 13.43
N PRO A 14 -11.11 -5.03 12.56
CA PRO A 14 -10.18 -5.56 11.58
C PRO A 14 -9.08 -6.34 12.30
N LEU A 15 -8.95 -7.62 11.95
CA LEU A 15 -7.90 -8.48 12.48
C LEU A 15 -6.53 -7.81 12.26
N PRO A 16 -5.59 -7.98 13.19
CA PRO A 16 -4.29 -7.32 13.08
C PRO A 16 -3.57 -7.73 11.78
N PRO A 17 -2.75 -6.83 11.21
CA PRO A 17 -1.96 -7.13 10.04
C PRO A 17 -1.00 -8.30 10.32
N VAL A 18 -0.80 -9.15 9.31
CA VAL A 18 0.05 -10.34 9.39
C VAL A 18 1.46 -10.11 8.83
N ALA A 19 1.65 -9.01 8.11
CA ALA A 19 2.92 -8.62 7.51
C ALA A 19 2.94 -7.12 7.21
N THR A 20 4.13 -6.55 7.12
CA THR A 20 4.37 -5.16 6.74
C THR A 20 5.22 -5.13 5.46
N VAL A 21 4.87 -4.28 4.51
CA VAL A 21 5.59 -4.11 3.25
C VAL A 21 5.85 -2.63 2.98
N ASN A 22 7.12 -2.28 2.75
CA ASN A 22 7.56 -0.97 2.32
C ASN A 22 7.69 -0.96 0.79
N ILE A 23 7.01 -0.01 0.14
CA ILE A 23 7.13 0.23 -1.30
C ILE A 23 7.79 1.59 -1.50
N THR A 24 9.06 1.57 -1.90
CA THR A 24 9.91 2.76 -2.00
C THR A 24 10.20 3.11 -3.46
N TYR A 25 9.99 4.35 -3.85
CA TYR A 25 10.37 4.83 -5.18
C TYR A 25 11.89 5.02 -5.26
N THR A 26 12.57 4.25 -6.11
CA THR A 26 14.04 4.26 -6.25
C THR A 26 14.54 5.23 -7.30
N GLY A 27 13.66 5.69 -8.20
CA GLY A 27 13.99 6.69 -9.20
C GLY A 27 13.50 6.35 -10.62
N PRO A 28 13.99 7.09 -11.63
CA PRO A 28 13.49 7.00 -13.00
C PRO A 28 14.03 5.80 -13.79
N VAL A 29 14.83 4.93 -13.18
CA VAL A 29 15.37 3.72 -13.81
C VAL A 29 14.60 2.51 -13.32
N ALA A 30 14.21 1.63 -14.25
CA ALA A 30 13.48 0.42 -13.90
C ALA A 30 14.37 -0.58 -13.12
N PRO A 31 13.82 -1.28 -12.11
CA PRO A 31 12.48 -1.11 -11.55
C PRO A 31 12.38 0.18 -10.73
N HIS A 32 11.37 1.01 -11.05
CA HIS A 32 11.13 2.31 -10.39
C HIS A 32 10.84 2.20 -8.88
N TRP A 33 10.52 0.99 -8.42
CA TRP A 33 10.07 0.71 -7.07
C TRP A 33 10.89 -0.42 -6.49
N ASP A 34 11.31 -0.25 -5.25
CA ASP A 34 11.82 -1.31 -4.40
C ASP A 34 10.73 -1.75 -3.42
N ILE A 35 10.73 -3.04 -3.10
CA ILE A 35 9.76 -3.65 -2.19
C ILE A 35 10.55 -4.43 -1.17
N SER A 36 10.48 -3.97 0.08
CA SER A 36 11.10 -4.61 1.23
C SER A 36 10.05 -4.89 2.30
N SER A 37 10.33 -5.82 3.19
CA SER A 37 9.43 -6.20 4.27
C SER A 37 10.24 -6.46 5.53
N PRO A 38 9.95 -5.78 6.66
CA PRO A 38 10.62 -6.02 7.92
C PRO A 38 10.07 -7.25 8.66
N ASP A 39 8.84 -7.68 8.37
CA ASP A 39 8.14 -8.78 9.03
C ASP A 39 7.07 -9.44 8.14
N GLY A 40 6.72 -10.68 8.48
CA GLY A 40 5.70 -11.48 7.80
C GLY A 40 6.22 -12.79 7.24
N ASP A 41 5.32 -13.58 6.67
CA ASP A 41 5.64 -14.85 6.00
C ASP A 41 6.30 -14.58 4.64
N PRO A 42 7.53 -15.09 4.39
CA PRO A 42 8.21 -14.90 3.11
C PRO A 42 7.41 -15.34 1.89
N GLU A 43 6.63 -16.41 1.96
CA GLU A 43 5.85 -16.90 0.81
C GLU A 43 4.71 -15.92 0.45
N LEU A 44 4.04 -15.38 1.47
CA LEU A 44 3.00 -14.37 1.32
C LEU A 44 3.58 -13.06 0.77
N ILE A 45 4.72 -12.61 1.32
CA ILE A 45 5.41 -11.40 0.88
C ILE A 45 5.88 -11.54 -0.57
N ASP A 46 6.47 -12.66 -0.96
CA ASP A 46 6.94 -12.88 -2.33
C ASP A 46 5.79 -12.92 -3.36
N ALA A 47 4.67 -13.54 -2.98
CA ALA A 47 3.47 -13.54 -3.81
C ALA A 47 2.91 -12.11 -3.98
N PHE A 48 2.84 -11.34 -2.90
CA PHE A 48 2.41 -9.94 -2.91
C PHE A 48 3.37 -9.07 -3.75
N ARG A 49 4.67 -9.21 -3.53
CA ARG A 49 5.74 -8.52 -4.28
C ARG A 49 5.62 -8.75 -5.77
N THR A 50 5.38 -9.99 -6.20
CA THR A 50 5.17 -10.34 -7.61
C THR A 50 3.97 -9.59 -8.20
N ARG A 51 2.85 -9.54 -7.47
CA ARG A 51 1.62 -8.82 -7.84
C ARG A 51 1.81 -7.30 -7.90
N VAL A 52 2.57 -6.71 -6.98
CA VAL A 52 2.90 -5.28 -6.97
C VAL A 52 3.82 -4.93 -8.13
N MET A 53 4.91 -5.68 -8.33
CA MET A 53 5.86 -5.47 -9.42
C MET A 53 5.17 -5.57 -10.78
N ALA A 54 4.30 -6.56 -11.00
CA ALA A 54 3.54 -6.68 -12.26
C ALA A 54 2.68 -5.43 -12.57
N ARG A 55 2.26 -4.66 -11.55
CA ARG A 55 1.44 -3.45 -11.72
C ARG A 55 2.27 -2.17 -11.78
N LEU A 56 3.42 -2.12 -11.13
CA LEU A 56 4.19 -0.87 -10.93
C LEU A 56 5.54 -0.83 -11.64
N MET A 57 6.03 -1.95 -12.18
CA MET A 57 7.39 -2.07 -12.76
C MET A 57 7.74 -0.96 -13.76
N LEU A 58 6.78 -0.51 -14.56
CA LEU A 58 6.97 0.50 -15.60
C LEU A 58 6.28 1.85 -15.31
N LEU A 59 5.67 2.00 -14.13
CA LEU A 59 4.88 3.18 -13.80
C LEU A 59 5.61 4.05 -12.79
N PRO A 60 6.14 5.20 -13.19
CA PRO A 60 6.65 6.18 -12.22
C PRO A 60 5.49 6.84 -11.45
N PRO A 61 5.75 7.48 -10.30
CA PRO A 61 4.72 8.01 -9.40
C PRO A 61 3.92 9.19 -9.98
N HIS A 62 4.41 9.86 -11.02
CA HIS A 62 3.70 10.92 -11.74
C HIS A 62 2.80 10.41 -12.87
N ASP A 63 2.80 9.10 -13.14
CA ASP A 63 1.98 8.50 -14.19
C ASP A 63 0.49 8.52 -13.81
N PRO A 64 -0.44 8.88 -14.73
CA PRO A 64 -1.87 8.85 -14.45
C PRO A 64 -2.42 7.49 -13.99
N GLN A 65 -1.81 6.39 -14.42
CA GLN A 65 -2.18 5.02 -14.06
C GLN A 65 -1.66 4.61 -12.69
N PHE A 66 -0.61 5.28 -12.17
CA PHE A 66 -0.03 4.99 -10.86
C PHE A 66 -1.08 4.99 -9.75
N ARG A 67 -1.92 6.04 -9.67
CA ARG A 67 -2.97 6.12 -8.64
C ARG A 67 -3.90 4.90 -8.63
N ARG A 68 -4.34 4.45 -9.81
CA ARG A 68 -5.22 3.28 -9.93
C ARG A 68 -4.53 1.99 -9.53
N ASN A 69 -3.26 1.83 -9.89
CA ASN A 69 -2.51 0.65 -9.51
C ASN A 69 -2.16 0.65 -8.03
N ARG A 70 -1.87 1.81 -7.43
CA ARG A 70 -1.73 1.99 -5.99
C ARG A 70 -3.00 1.57 -5.24
N ASP A 71 -4.17 2.02 -5.69
CA ASP A 71 -5.44 1.64 -5.06
C ASP A 71 -5.71 0.14 -5.17
N ARG A 72 -5.32 -0.49 -6.29
CA ARG A 72 -5.40 -1.95 -6.45
C ARG A 72 -4.43 -2.68 -5.52
N VAL A 73 -3.20 -2.19 -5.37
CA VAL A 73 -2.21 -2.75 -4.45
C VAL A 73 -2.69 -2.64 -3.01
N ASN A 74 -3.25 -1.50 -2.61
CA ASN A 74 -3.80 -1.31 -1.27
C ASN A 74 -4.99 -2.26 -1.01
N ARG A 75 -5.82 -2.52 -2.03
CA ARG A 75 -6.92 -3.49 -1.91
C ARG A 75 -6.42 -4.94 -1.80
N ASP A 76 -5.41 -5.30 -2.57
CA ASP A 76 -4.76 -6.61 -2.45
C ASP A 76 -4.18 -6.79 -1.04
N ALA A 77 -3.53 -5.75 -0.52
CA ALA A 77 -2.95 -5.74 0.82
C ALA A 77 -4.01 -5.87 1.92
N GLU A 78 -5.11 -5.12 1.83
CA GLU A 78 -6.24 -5.23 2.76
C GLU A 78 -6.80 -6.65 2.80
N GLY A 79 -7.02 -7.27 1.63
CA GLY A 79 -7.53 -8.64 1.55
C GLY A 79 -6.60 -9.69 2.15
N GLU A 80 -5.30 -9.40 2.22
CA GLU A 80 -4.27 -10.26 2.77
C GLU A 80 -3.83 -9.84 4.19
N ARG A 81 -4.42 -8.77 4.74
CA ARG A 81 -4.03 -8.14 6.02
C ARG A 81 -2.57 -7.73 6.04
N ILE A 82 -2.08 -7.18 4.95
CA ILE A 82 -0.72 -6.65 4.83
C ILE A 82 -0.77 -5.14 5.05
N GLU A 83 0.03 -4.63 5.98
CA GLU A 83 0.25 -3.20 6.12
C GLU A 83 1.21 -2.73 5.03
N VAL A 84 0.79 -1.74 4.22
CA VAL A 84 1.63 -1.18 3.15
C VAL A 84 2.04 0.24 3.48
N ILE A 85 3.34 0.45 3.56
CA ILE A 85 3.96 1.74 3.77
C ILE A 85 4.51 2.23 2.43
N TRP A 86 4.07 3.41 2.00
CA TRP A 86 4.49 4.02 0.74
C TRP A 86 5.52 5.11 0.99
N ASP A 87 6.71 4.94 0.42
CA ASP A 87 7.71 6.00 0.33
C ASP A 87 7.90 6.38 -1.14
N THR A 88 7.28 7.47 -1.56
CA THR A 88 7.33 7.90 -2.96
C THR A 88 8.52 8.81 -3.27
N GLY A 89 9.36 9.15 -2.28
CA GLY A 89 10.47 10.09 -2.43
C GLY A 89 10.06 11.50 -2.89
N MET A 90 8.76 11.79 -3.04
CA MET A 90 8.23 13.14 -3.19
C MET A 90 8.22 13.75 -1.80
N GLU A 91 9.35 14.31 -1.39
CA GLU A 91 9.41 15.21 -0.25
C GLU A 91 8.28 16.21 -0.41
N ASP A 92 7.39 16.27 0.60
CA ASP A 92 6.46 17.37 0.73
C ASP A 92 7.28 18.63 0.55
N SER A 93 6.99 19.39 -0.50
CA SER A 93 7.73 20.59 -0.87
C SER A 93 7.40 21.68 0.16
N THR A 94 7.78 21.47 1.42
CA THR A 94 8.00 22.52 2.40
C THR A 94 9.36 23.10 2.06
N PRO A 95 9.42 24.23 1.33
CA PRO A 95 10.69 24.94 1.21
C PRO A 95 11.18 25.28 2.61
N PRO A 96 12.50 25.19 2.89
CA PRO A 96 13.02 25.65 4.16
C PRO A 96 12.53 27.09 4.37
N PRO A 97 12.11 27.48 5.59
CA PRO A 97 11.70 28.85 5.84
C PRO A 97 12.83 29.76 5.36
N ARG A 98 12.52 30.64 4.40
CA ARG A 98 13.50 31.60 3.89
C ARG A 98 14.01 32.39 5.09
N ALA A 99 15.23 32.10 5.52
CA ALA A 99 15.93 32.90 6.49
C ALA A 99 16.10 34.29 5.84
N GLY A 100 15.38 35.27 6.37
CA GLY A 100 15.55 36.69 6.06
C GLY A 100 16.73 37.28 6.80
#